data_AF-A0A352MXB8-F1
#
_entry.id   AF-A0A352MXB8-F1
#
_cell.length_a   1.000
_cell.length_b   1.000
_cell.length_c   1.000
_cell.angle_alpha   90.00
_cell.angle_beta   90.00
_cell.angle_gamma   90.00
#
_symmetry.space_group_name_H-M   'P 1'
#
loop_
_entity.id
_entity.type
_entity.pdbx_description
1 polymer ?
#
loop_
_entity_poly.entity_id
_entity_poly.type
_entity_poly.pdbx_seq_one_letter_code
_entity_poly.pdbx_strand_id
1 'polypeptide(L)'
;MDKEEIITLSNYRLEQAKENLEEATVLFENNKYKGASNRAYYLIFHAVKAVLAIEQTDFKKHSSVIAYFNKEYISKDIFPKELGKRVSEARFYRKKSDYVDFYIITKEECNLHYKMLLEYVNN
;
A
#
# COMPACT_ATOMS: atom_id res chain seq x y z
N MET A 1 4.41 20.43 -13.55
CA MET A 1 3.19 19.88 -14.18
C MET A 1 2.11 20.92 -13.99
N ASP A 2 1.23 21.10 -14.97
CA ASP A 2 0.04 21.91 -14.73
C ASP A 2 -0.93 21.18 -13.77
N LYS A 3 -2.00 21.87 -13.35
CA LYS A 3 -2.97 21.32 -12.38
C LYS A 3 -3.68 20.08 -12.93
N GLU A 4 -3.96 20.04 -14.23
CA GLU A 4 -4.68 18.94 -14.87
C GLU A 4 -3.79 17.69 -14.96
N GLU A 5 -2.51 17.86 -15.32
CA GLU A 5 -1.50 16.81 -15.31
C GLU A 5 -1.31 16.20 -13.91
N ILE A 6 -1.28 17.04 -12.85
CA ILE A 6 -1.11 16.60 -11.46
C ILE A 6 -2.29 15.71 -11.03
N ILE A 7 -3.52 16.18 -11.29
CA ILE A 7 -4.74 15.43 -10.96
C ILE A 7 -4.79 14.13 -11.74
N THR A 8 -4.45 14.16 -13.04
CA THR A 8 -4.41 12.98 -13.90
C THR A 8 -3.42 11.94 -13.37
N LEU A 9 -2.21 12.34 -12.98
CA LEU A 9 -1.22 11.42 -12.42
C LEU A 9 -1.66 10.85 -11.06
N SER A 10 -2.27 11.68 -10.21
CA SER A 10 -2.79 11.23 -8.92
C SER A 10 -3.90 10.18 -9.12
N ASN A 11 -4.87 10.47 -9.99
CA ASN A 11 -5.96 9.55 -10.31
C ASN A 11 -5.44 8.24 -10.91
N TYR A 12 -4.51 8.31 -11.86
CA TYR A 12 -3.89 7.11 -12.42
C TYR A 12 -3.28 6.21 -11.34
N ARG A 13 -2.51 6.78 -10.41
CA ARG A 13 -1.90 6.03 -9.30
C ARG A 13 -2.96 5.47 -8.35
N LEU A 14 -4.08 6.17 -8.17
CA LEU A 14 -5.18 5.70 -7.35
C LEU A 14 -5.93 4.52 -8.02
N GLU A 15 -6.10 4.55 -9.34
CA GLU A 15 -6.64 3.41 -10.10
C GLU A 15 -5.73 2.20 -10.00
N GLN A 16 -4.40 2.37 -10.13
CA GLN A 16 -3.46 1.27 -9.87
C GLN A 16 -3.59 0.72 -8.45
N ALA A 17 -3.91 1.57 -7.47
CA ALA A 17 -4.16 1.13 -6.11
C ALA A 17 -5.40 0.21 -6.07
N LYS A 18 -6.52 0.63 -6.67
CA LYS A 18 -7.76 -0.17 -6.78
C LYS A 18 -7.55 -1.50 -7.49
N GLU A 19 -6.82 -1.52 -8.61
CA GLU A 19 -6.48 -2.77 -9.30
C GLU A 19 -5.73 -3.75 -8.37
N ASN A 20 -4.77 -3.25 -7.59
CA ASN A 20 -4.05 -4.10 -6.62
C ASN A 20 -4.98 -4.60 -5.49
N LEU A 21 -6.04 -3.87 -5.11
CA LEU A 21 -7.05 -4.37 -4.16
C LEU A 21 -7.84 -5.54 -4.76
N GLU A 22 -8.29 -5.40 -6.00
CA GLU A 22 -9.04 -6.44 -6.71
C GLU A 22 -8.18 -7.71 -6.83
N GLU A 23 -6.94 -7.57 -7.30
CA GLU A 23 -5.99 -8.67 -7.38
C GLU A 23 -5.70 -9.31 -6.02
N ALA A 24 -5.49 -8.49 -4.97
CA ALA A 24 -5.25 -8.99 -3.61
C ALA A 24 -6.43 -9.82 -3.11
N THR A 25 -7.66 -9.38 -3.40
CA THR A 25 -8.90 -10.06 -3.01
C THR A 25 -9.01 -11.42 -3.69
N VAL A 26 -8.87 -11.46 -5.02
CA VAL A 26 -8.91 -12.72 -5.77
C VAL A 26 -7.84 -13.69 -5.28
N LEU A 27 -6.62 -13.21 -5.05
CA LEU A 27 -5.51 -14.04 -4.55
C LEU A 27 -5.80 -14.57 -3.15
N PHE A 28 -6.35 -13.75 -2.27
CA PHE A 28 -6.67 -14.15 -0.90
C PHE A 28 -7.75 -15.24 -0.87
N GLU A 29 -8.84 -15.04 -1.62
CA GLU A 29 -9.94 -15.99 -1.75
C GLU A 29 -9.49 -17.34 -2.32
N ASN A 30 -8.47 -17.32 -3.20
CA ASN A 30 -7.88 -18.52 -3.80
C ASN A 30 -6.71 -19.11 -2.99
N ASN A 31 -6.57 -18.75 -1.71
CA ASN A 31 -5.52 -19.20 -0.80
C ASN A 31 -4.08 -18.89 -1.30
N LYS A 32 -3.91 -17.88 -2.15
CA LYS A 32 -2.62 -17.42 -2.69
C LYS A 32 -2.05 -16.29 -1.84
N TYR A 33 -1.84 -16.55 -0.55
CA TYR A 33 -1.50 -15.56 0.47
C TYR A 33 -0.22 -14.76 0.21
N LYS A 34 0.82 -15.40 -0.37
CA LYS A 34 2.04 -14.69 -0.80
C LYS A 34 1.71 -13.61 -1.84
N GLY A 35 0.92 -13.97 -2.85
CA GLY A 35 0.48 -13.02 -3.87
C GLY A 35 -0.40 -11.93 -3.29
N ALA A 36 -1.38 -12.30 -2.46
CA ALA A 36 -2.28 -11.35 -1.81
C ALA A 36 -1.52 -10.33 -0.95
N SER A 37 -0.54 -10.79 -0.15
CA SER A 37 0.30 -9.90 0.66
C SER A 37 1.17 -8.97 -0.19
N ASN A 38 1.66 -9.45 -1.33
CA ASN A 38 2.37 -8.62 -2.28
C ASN A 38 1.48 -7.47 -2.80
N ARG A 39 0.29 -7.82 -3.31
CA ARG A 39 -0.68 -6.85 -3.85
C ARG A 39 -1.19 -5.87 -2.80
N ALA A 40 -1.43 -6.33 -1.57
CA ALA A 40 -1.80 -5.49 -0.44
C ALA A 40 -0.77 -4.37 -0.17
N TYR A 41 0.53 -4.70 -0.22
CA TYR A 41 1.58 -3.68 -0.08
C TYR A 41 1.58 -2.68 -1.25
N TYR A 42 1.40 -3.16 -2.48
CA TYR A 42 1.42 -2.28 -3.66
C TYR A 42 0.20 -1.38 -3.77
N LEU A 43 -0.97 -1.82 -3.32
CA LEU A 43 -2.15 -0.97 -3.11
C LEU A 43 -1.80 0.24 -2.23
N ILE A 44 -1.21 0.00 -1.04
CA ILE A 44 -0.81 1.07 -0.11
C ILE A 44 0.24 1.97 -0.76
N PHE A 45 1.24 1.37 -1.42
CA PHE A 45 2.31 2.11 -2.07
C PHE A 45 1.79 3.05 -3.17
N HIS A 46 0.86 2.59 -4.00
CA HIS A 46 0.25 3.40 -5.06
C HIS A 46 -0.69 4.46 -4.51
N ALA A 47 -1.46 4.16 -3.46
CA ALA A 47 -2.27 5.16 -2.77
C ALA A 47 -1.41 6.30 -2.17
N VAL A 48 -0.29 5.95 -1.50
CA VAL A 48 0.68 6.96 -1.02
C VAL A 48 1.26 7.76 -2.18
N LYS A 49 1.63 7.10 -3.29
CA LYS A 49 2.14 7.78 -4.49
C LYS A 49 1.10 8.72 -5.13
N ALA A 50 -0.20 8.41 -5.04
CA ALA A 50 -1.26 9.29 -5.50
C ALA A 50 -1.32 10.57 -4.67
N VAL A 51 -1.20 10.46 -3.35
CA VAL A 51 -1.10 11.60 -2.42
C VAL A 51 0.14 12.45 -2.73
N LEU A 52 1.32 11.83 -2.84
CA LEU A 52 2.55 12.57 -3.14
C LEU A 52 2.57 13.21 -4.54
N ALA A 53 1.78 12.70 -5.49
CA ALA A 53 1.63 13.33 -6.80
C ALA A 53 1.01 14.73 -6.68
N ILE A 54 0.04 14.90 -5.78
CA ILE A 54 -0.60 16.21 -5.52
C ILE A 54 0.43 17.22 -4.97
N GLU A 55 1.36 16.75 -4.14
CA GLU A 55 2.50 17.54 -3.64
C GLU A 55 3.64 17.69 -4.65
N GLN A 56 3.51 17.11 -5.85
CA GLN A 56 4.57 17.07 -6.86
C GLN A 56 5.90 16.51 -6.32
N THR A 57 5.81 15.60 -5.36
CA THR A 57 6.96 14.95 -4.72
C THR A 57 7.09 13.51 -5.20
N ASP A 58 8.32 13.09 -5.55
CA ASP A 58 8.58 11.73 -5.98
C ASP A 58 9.94 11.20 -5.48
N PHE A 59 10.02 9.88 -5.29
CA PHE A 59 11.19 9.17 -4.85
C PHE A 59 11.42 7.91 -5.68
N LYS A 60 12.68 7.65 -6.02
CA LYS A 60 13.08 6.43 -6.76
C LYS A 60 12.97 5.15 -5.93
N LYS A 61 13.16 5.24 -4.61
CA LYS A 61 13.18 4.09 -3.70
C LYS A 61 11.84 3.93 -3.00
N HIS A 62 11.29 2.72 -2.97
CA HIS A 62 10.05 2.42 -2.25
C HIS A 62 10.12 2.80 -0.76
N SER A 63 11.26 2.54 -0.12
CA SER A 63 11.48 2.90 1.28
C SER A 63 11.41 4.40 1.52
N SER A 64 11.82 5.22 0.55
CA SER A 64 11.81 6.69 0.66
C SER A 64 10.39 7.23 0.56
N VAL A 65 9.56 6.67 -0.32
CA VAL A 65 8.12 7.01 -0.41
C VAL A 65 7.43 6.81 0.94
N ILE A 66 7.61 5.63 1.54
CA ILE A 66 6.98 5.30 2.82
C ILE A 66 7.55 6.13 3.98
N ALA A 67 8.87 6.34 4.02
CA ALA A 67 9.49 7.15 5.06
C ALA A 67 9.01 8.60 5.01
N TYR A 68 8.90 9.17 3.81
CA TYR A 68 8.38 10.51 3.62
C TYR A 68 6.92 10.61 4.06
N PHE A 69 6.06 9.67 3.63
CA PHE A 69 4.66 9.64 4.06
C PHE A 69 4.52 9.56 5.58
N ASN A 70 5.27 8.68 6.24
CA ASN A 70 5.25 8.58 7.70
C ASN A 70 5.67 9.89 8.38
N LYS A 71 6.68 10.58 7.85
CA LYS A 71 7.21 11.83 8.42
C LYS A 71 6.28 13.04 8.20
N GLU A 72 5.70 13.15 7.01
CA GLU A 72 4.94 14.34 6.63
C GLU A 72 3.46 14.21 6.94
N TYR A 73 2.93 12.99 7.01
CA TYR A 73 1.50 12.75 7.17
C TYR A 73 1.16 12.05 8.49
N ILE A 74 1.82 10.93 8.79
CA ILE A 74 1.48 10.14 9.99
C ILE A 74 1.96 10.84 11.26
N SER A 75 3.23 11.26 11.34
CA SER A 75 3.76 11.90 12.55
C SER A 75 3.22 13.30 12.81
N LYS A 76 2.56 13.89 11.81
CA LYS A 76 1.86 15.17 11.93
C LYS A 76 0.36 15.01 12.17
N ASP A 77 -0.11 13.78 12.39
CA ASP A 77 -1.52 13.45 12.63
C ASP A 77 -2.48 13.89 11.51
N ILE A 78 -1.98 14.08 10.28
CA ILE A 78 -2.79 14.34 9.07
C ILE A 78 -3.56 13.07 8.69
N PHE A 79 -2.93 11.91 8.85
CA PHE A 79 -3.55 10.60 8.75
C PHE A 79 -3.38 9.84 10.07
N PRO A 80 -4.29 8.90 10.38
CA PRO A 80 -4.22 8.13 11.62
C PRO A 80 -2.90 7.39 11.80
N LYS A 81 -2.34 7.41 13.03
CA LYS A 81 -1.12 6.65 13.38
C LYS A 81 -1.22 5.16 13.06
N GLU A 82 -2.41 4.61 13.18
CA GLU A 82 -2.72 3.23 12.82
C GLU A 82 -2.37 2.93 11.35
N LEU A 83 -2.54 3.89 10.43
CA LEU A 83 -2.16 3.73 9.03
C LEU A 83 -0.64 3.53 8.86
N GLY A 84 0.19 4.24 9.62
CA GLY A 84 1.64 4.08 9.58
C GLY A 84 2.13 2.71 10.10
N LYS A 85 1.46 2.19 11.14
CA LYS A 85 1.71 0.83 11.66
C LYS A 85 1.36 -0.22 10.60
N ARG A 86 0.15 -0.08 10.04
CA ARG A 86 -0.41 -0.89 8.96
C ARG A 86 0.49 -0.96 7.71
N VAL A 87 1.03 0.18 7.26
CA VAL A 87 2.01 0.24 6.16
C VAL A 87 3.29 -0.54 6.48
N SER A 88 3.77 -0.40 7.72
CA SER A 88 4.99 -1.07 8.17
C SER A 88 4.84 -2.60 8.23
N GLU A 89 3.69 -3.08 8.70
CA GLU A 89 3.33 -4.50 8.73
C GLU A 89 3.21 -5.09 7.31
N ALA A 90 2.45 -4.45 6.42
CA ALA A 90 2.31 -4.90 5.03
C ALA A 90 3.69 -5.00 4.34
N ARG A 91 4.56 -4.00 4.55
CA ARG A 91 5.93 -4.02 4.03
C ARG A 91 6.76 -5.16 4.59
N PHE A 92 6.62 -5.45 5.88
CA PHE A 92 7.32 -6.53 6.57
C PHE A 92 6.92 -7.90 6.00
N TYR A 93 5.62 -8.19 5.98
CA TYR A 93 5.11 -9.47 5.47
C TYR A 93 5.40 -9.67 3.99
N ARG A 94 5.25 -8.63 3.17
CA ARG A 94 5.66 -8.66 1.76
C ARG A 94 7.16 -8.94 1.61
N LYS A 95 8.02 -8.29 2.39
CA LYS A 95 9.48 -8.52 2.34
C LYS A 95 9.85 -9.94 2.72
N LYS A 96 9.23 -10.46 3.78
CA LYS A 96 9.47 -11.81 4.26
C LYS A 96 9.01 -12.82 3.21
N SER A 97 7.81 -12.66 2.65
CA SER A 97 7.24 -13.53 1.62
C SER A 97 8.02 -13.54 0.30
N ASP A 98 8.57 -12.40 -0.10
CA ASP A 98 9.26 -12.27 -1.39
C ASP A 98 10.73 -12.69 -1.35
N TYR A 99 11.41 -12.52 -0.22
CA TYR A 99 12.88 -12.61 -0.17
C TYR A 99 13.46 -13.55 0.90
N VAL A 100 12.64 -14.10 1.80
CA VAL A 100 13.13 -15.07 2.80
C VAL A 100 12.79 -16.47 2.33
N ASP A 101 13.83 -17.26 2.09
CA ASP A 101 13.68 -18.66 1.72
C ASP A 101 12.91 -19.43 2.79
N PHE A 102 12.05 -20.35 2.35
CA PHE A 102 11.22 -21.22 3.20
C PHE A 102 10.18 -20.50 4.09
N TYR A 103 10.05 -19.17 4.01
CA TYR A 103 8.95 -18.50 4.69
C TYR A 103 7.64 -18.70 3.92
N ILE A 104 6.64 -19.23 4.62
CA ILE A 104 5.28 -19.41 4.15
C ILE A 104 4.39 -18.50 4.99
N ILE A 105 3.82 -17.48 4.35
CA ILE A 105 2.85 -16.61 5.01
C ILE A 105 1.55 -17.37 5.24
N THR A 106 0.97 -17.23 6.45
CA THR A 106 -0.31 -17.86 6.77
C THR A 106 -1.51 -17.02 6.33
N LYS A 107 -2.70 -17.63 6.34
CA LYS A 107 -3.95 -16.90 6.12
C LYS A 107 -4.10 -15.76 7.12
N GLU A 108 -3.81 -16.00 8.40
CA GLU A 108 -3.95 -15.04 9.50
C GLU A 108 -2.99 -13.86 9.34
N GLU A 109 -1.72 -14.14 9.03
CA GLU A 109 -0.71 -13.12 8.74
C GLU A 109 -1.10 -12.27 7.52
N CYS A 110 -1.68 -12.90 6.50
CA CYS A 110 -2.20 -12.21 5.32
C CYS A 110 -3.47 -11.39 5.65
N ASN A 111 -4.36 -11.94 6.46
CA ASN A 111 -5.64 -11.33 6.81
C ASN A 111 -5.48 -10.07 7.66
N LEU A 112 -4.43 -10.01 8.49
CA LEU A 112 -4.14 -8.87 9.37
C LEU A 112 -3.98 -7.57 8.57
N HIS A 113 -3.32 -7.61 7.42
CA HIS A 113 -3.20 -6.46 6.53
C HIS A 113 -4.29 -6.40 5.46
N TYR A 114 -4.90 -7.53 5.08
CA TYR A 114 -5.98 -7.57 4.09
C TYR A 114 -7.28 -6.92 4.58
N LYS A 115 -7.75 -7.23 5.80
CA LYS A 115 -8.99 -6.64 6.37
C LYS A 115 -8.94 -5.12 6.47
N MET A 116 -7.76 -4.61 6.75
CA MET A 116 -7.47 -3.19 6.84
C MET A 116 -7.70 -2.45 5.51
N LEU A 117 -7.61 -3.13 4.36
CA LEU A 117 -7.80 -2.55 3.03
C LEU A 117 -9.28 -2.35 2.70
N LEU A 118 -10.15 -3.20 3.24
CA LEU A 118 -11.60 -3.13 3.02
C LEU A 118 -12.26 -1.97 3.79
N GLU A 119 -11.64 -1.51 4.87
CA GLU A 119 -12.16 -0.41 5.71
C GLU A 119 -11.99 0.99 5.07
N TYR A 120 -11.02 1.16 4.17
CA TYR A 120 -10.67 2.48 3.61
C TYR A 120 -11.09 2.71 2.16
N VAL A 121 -11.51 1.66 1.43
CA VAL A 121 -11.97 1.77 0.04
C VAL A 121 -13.50 1.85 -0.06
N ASN A 122 -14.23 1.50 1.00
CA ASN A 122 -15.70 1.51 1.05
C ASN A 122 -16.29 2.71 1.84
N ASN A 123 -15.48 3.71 2.20
CA ASN A 123 -15.93 4.95 2.84
C ASN A 123 -15.57 6.15 1.97
#